data_AF-A0AAW4KNC4-F1
#
_entry.id   AF-A0AAW4KNC4-F1
#
_cell.length_a   1.000
_cell.length_b   1.000
_cell.length_c   1.000
_cell.angle_alpha   90.00
_cell.angle_beta   90.00
_cell.angle_gamma   90.00
#
_symmetry.space_group_name_H-M   'P 1'
#
loop_
_entity.id
_entity.type
_entity.pdbx_description
1 polymer ?
#
loop_
_entity_poly.entity_id
_entity_poly.type
_entity_poly.pdbx_seq_one_letter_code
_entity_poly.pdbx_strand_id
1 'polypeptide(L)' 'MSDSPLATTLTAENLQHASQQAQALRVELRKAVIGQDLVIDDVLTALIAGGHVLLEGVPGLGKTLLVRAL' A
#
# COMPACT_ATOMS: atom_id res chain seq x y z
N MET A 1 36.19 -5.18 14.46
CA MET A 1 35.59 -6.46 14.06
C MET A 1 34.22 -6.58 14.71
N SER A 2 33.18 -6.13 14.01
CA SER A 2 31.76 -6.47 14.19
C SER A 2 31.06 -5.65 13.10
N ASP A 3 30.82 -6.31 11.97
CA ASP A 3 30.19 -5.75 10.79
C ASP A 3 28.85 -5.10 11.17
N SER A 4 28.70 -3.81 10.86
CA SER A 4 27.44 -3.10 10.95
C SER A 4 26.62 -3.52 9.73
N PRO A 5 25.52 -4.28 9.86
CA PRO A 5 24.73 -4.62 8.70
C PRO A 5 23.80 -3.43 8.39
N LEU A 6 23.29 -3.38 7.15
CA LEU A 6 22.06 -2.68 6.76
C LEU A 6 22.20 -1.22 6.28
N ALA A 7 23.12 -0.95 5.34
CA ALA A 7 22.64 -0.25 4.16
C ALA A 7 21.87 -1.30 3.35
N THR A 8 20.55 -1.35 3.47
CA THR A 8 19.71 -2.23 2.64
C THR A 8 19.88 -1.77 1.19
N THR A 9 20.86 -2.35 0.48
CA THR A 9 21.13 -2.04 -0.91
C THR A 9 19.84 -2.28 -1.69
N LEU A 10 19.32 -1.24 -2.34
CA LEU A 10 18.16 -1.33 -3.23
C LEU A 10 18.56 -2.18 -4.45
N THR A 11 18.51 -3.50 -4.30
CA THR A 11 18.75 -4.45 -5.40
C THR A 11 17.51 -4.53 -6.28
N ALA A 12 17.72 -4.88 -7.56
CA ALA A 12 16.61 -5.12 -8.48
C ALA A 12 15.65 -6.21 -7.98
N GLU A 13 16.18 -7.24 -7.31
CA GLU A 13 15.38 -8.32 -6.71
C GLU A 13 14.48 -7.82 -5.58
N ASN A 14 15.01 -7.00 -4.66
CA ASN A 14 14.24 -6.43 -3.57
C ASN A 14 13.14 -5.48 -4.09
N LEU A 15 13.46 -4.67 -5.10
CA LEU A 15 12.48 -3.80 -5.77
C LEU A 15 11.38 -4.61 -6.45
N GLN A 16 11.74 -5.69 -7.13
CA GLN A 16 10.78 -6.58 -7.79
C GLN A 16 9.86 -7.25 -6.77
N HIS A 17 10.41 -7.74 -5.66
CA HIS A 17 9.62 -8.34 -4.58
C HIS A 17 8.66 -7.33 -3.95
N ALA A 18 9.13 -6.12 -3.64
CA ALA A 18 8.30 -5.04 -3.11
C ALA A 18 7.17 -4.66 -4.08
N SER A 19 7.47 -4.56 -5.38
CA SER A 19 6.48 -4.30 -6.43
C SER A 19 5.42 -5.41 -6.50
N GLN A 20 5.82 -6.67 -6.41
CA GLN A 20 4.90 -7.82 -6.39
C GLN A 20 3.98 -7.78 -5.16
N GLN A 21 4.50 -7.47 -3.99
CA GLN A 21 3.72 -7.33 -2.75
C GLN A 21 2.72 -6.17 -2.85
N ALA A 22 3.16 -5.02 -3.34
CA ALA A 22 2.30 -3.85 -3.55
C ALA A 22 1.17 -4.17 -4.56
N GLN A 23 1.49 -4.91 -5.63
CA GLN A 23 0.51 -5.33 -6.62
C GLN A 23 -0.49 -6.34 -6.04
N ALA A 24 -0.04 -7.29 -5.23
CA ALA A 24 -0.93 -8.23 -4.55
C ALA A 24 -1.91 -7.50 -3.61
N LEU A 25 -1.40 -6.54 -2.82
CA LEU A 25 -2.24 -5.74 -1.93
C LEU A 25 -3.26 -4.90 -2.72
N ARG A 26 -2.84 -4.27 -3.83
CA ARG A 26 -3.75 -3.54 -4.74
C ARG A 26 -4.89 -4.43 -5.23
N VAL A 27 -4.60 -5.68 -5.60
CA VAL A 27 -5.62 -6.62 -6.07
C VAL A 27 -6.63 -6.97 -4.96
N GLU A 28 -6.17 -7.18 -3.73
CA GLU A 28 -7.09 -7.44 -2.61
C GLU A 28 -7.96 -6.23 -2.26
N LEU A 29 -7.39 -5.01 -2.26
CA LEU A 29 -8.13 -3.79 -1.98
C LEU A 29 -9.25 -3.53 -3.02
N ARG A 30 -9.00 -3.86 -4.30
CA ARG A 30 -10.01 -3.79 -5.38
C ARG A 30 -11.19 -4.72 -5.18
N LYS A 31 -11.04 -5.83 -4.45
CA LYS A 31 -12.17 -6.72 -4.13
C LYS A 31 -13.07 -6.12 -3.06
N ALA A 32 -12.49 -5.37 -2.12
CA ALA A 32 -13.22 -4.73 -1.03
C ALA A 32 -13.86 -3.39 -1.44
N VAL A 33 -13.27 -2.68 -2.41
CA VAL A 33 -13.73 -1.36 -2.85
C VAL A 33 -13.84 -1.28 -4.36
N ILE A 34 -15.07 -1.06 -4.84
CA ILE A 34 -15.39 -0.99 -6.27
C ILE A 34 -15.34 0.48 -6.73
N GLY A 35 -14.69 0.73 -7.87
CA GLY A 35 -14.74 2.03 -8.56
C GLY A 35 -13.92 3.15 -7.92
N GLN A 36 -13.00 2.84 -7.01
CA GLN A 36 -12.13 3.82 -6.35
C GLN A 36 -10.63 3.48 -6.52
N ASP A 37 -10.19 3.24 -7.75
CA ASP A 37 -8.79 2.91 -8.05
C ASP A 37 -7.80 3.98 -7.56
N LEU A 38 -8.12 5.27 -7.76
CA LEU A 38 -7.26 6.37 -7.32
C LEU A 38 -7.07 6.39 -5.80
N VAL A 39 -8.15 6.17 -5.04
CA VAL A 39 -8.08 6.13 -3.57
C VAL A 39 -7.23 4.95 -3.10
N ILE A 40 -7.34 3.80 -3.76
CA ILE A 40 -6.51 2.63 -3.46
C ILE A 40 -5.03 2.95 -3.71
N ASP A 41 -4.71 3.59 -4.83
CA ASP A 41 -3.33 3.97 -5.17
C ASP A 41 -2.75 5.01 -4.21
N ASP A 42 -3.53 6.02 -3.80
CA ASP A 42 -3.10 7.03 -2.82
C ASP A 42 -2.85 6.41 -1.43
N VAL A 43 -3.72 5.50 -1.00
CA VAL A 43 -3.56 4.76 0.26
C VAL A 43 -2.34 3.86 0.25
N LEU A 44 -2.13 3.11 -0.84
CA LEU A 44 -0.94 2.28 -1.00
C LEU A 44 0.34 3.13 -1.00
N THR A 45 0.31 4.27 -1.69
CA THR A 45 1.43 5.22 -1.74
C THR A 45 1.76 5.73 -0.34
N ALA A 46 0.75 6.16 0.42
CA ALA A 46 0.95 6.62 1.77
C ALA A 46 1.44 5.52 2.71
N LEU A 47 0.89 4.30 2.61
CA LEU A 47 1.35 3.15 3.40
C LEU A 47 2.82 2.84 3.17
N ILE A 48 3.24 2.77 1.90
CA ILE A 48 4.64 2.48 1.51
C ILE A 48 5.57 3.62 1.93
N ALA A 49 5.12 4.87 1.85
CA ALA A 49 5.88 6.05 2.24
C ALA A 49 5.89 6.30 3.76
N GLY A 50 5.15 5.53 4.56
CA GLY A 50 4.97 5.78 6.00
C GLY A 50 4.19 7.06 6.32
N GLY A 51 3.34 7.51 5.39
CA GLY A 51 2.47 8.67 5.51
C GLY A 51 1.11 8.35 6.13
N HIS A 52 0.25 9.37 6.21
CA HIS A 52 -1.12 9.25 6.71
C HIS A 52 -2.10 9.75 5.66
N VAL A 53 -3.28 9.12 5.58
CA VAL A 53 -4.36 9.49 4.65
C VAL A 53 -5.63 9.77 5.42
N LEU A 54 -6.36 10.81 5.02
CA LEU A 54 -7.71 11.09 5.47
C LEU A 54 -8.70 10.74 4.36
N LEU A 55 -9.61 9.80 4.62
CA LEU A 55 -10.60 9.34 3.66
C LEU A 55 -11.93 10.08 3.85
N GLU A 56 -12.16 11.11 3.03
CA GLU A 56 -13.40 11.89 3.05
C GLU A 56 -14.39 11.48 1.95
N GLY A 57 -15.66 11.85 2.11
CA GLY A 57 -16.72 11.69 1.11
C GLY A 57 -18.00 11.07 1.68
N VAL A 58 -18.97 10.83 0.81
CA VAL A 58 -20.32 10.40 1.21
C VAL A 58 -20.35 8.98 1.80
N PRO A 59 -21.31 8.68 2.71
CA PRO A 59 -21.47 7.36 3.31
C PRO A 59 -21.78 6.29 2.26
N GLY A 60 -21.31 5.06 2.49
CA GLY A 60 -21.54 3.91 1.60
C GLY A 60 -20.45 3.66 0.55
N LEU A 61 -19.45 4.53 0.43
CA LEU A 61 -18.33 4.38 -0.52
C LEU A 61 -17.22 3.45 -0.03
N GLY A 62 -17.53 2.42 0.77
CA GLY A 62 -16.53 1.41 1.17
C GLY A 62 -15.35 1.90 2.02
N LYS A 63 -15.32 3.15 2.50
CA LYS A 63 -14.19 3.73 3.26
C LYS A 63 -13.80 2.89 4.48
N THR A 64 -14.79 2.40 5.22
CA THR A 64 -14.59 1.52 6.38
C THR A 64 -14.03 0.16 5.97
N LEU A 65 -14.47 -0.39 4.83
CA LEU A 65 -13.94 -1.66 4.32
C LEU A 65 -12.49 -1.49 3.86
N LEU A 66 -12.17 -0.36 3.23
CA LEU A 66 -10.81 -0.03 2.81
C LEU A 66 -9.84 -0.03 4.00
N VAL A 67 -10.20 0.69 5.08
CA VAL A 67 -9.36 0.76 6.30
C VAL A 67 -9.21 -0.61 6.96
N ARG A 68 -10.23 -1.47 6.92
CA ARG A 68 -10.14 -2.83 7.50
C ARG A 68 -9.31 -3.82 6.69
N ALA A 69 -9.06 -3.52 5.42
CA ALA A 69 -8.32 -4.40 4.52
C ALA A 69 -6.80 -4.11 4.52
N LEU A 70 -6.38 -2.99 5.13
CA LEU A 70 -4.99 -2.64 5.42
C LEU A 70 -4.55 -3.26 6.74
#